data_AF-A0A2S6BXU9-F1
#
_entry.id   AF-A0A2S6BXU9-F1
#
_cell.length_a   1.000
_cell.length_b   1.000
_cell.length_c   1.000
_cell.angle_alpha   90.00
_cell.angle_beta   90.00
_cell.angle_gamma   90.00
#
_symmetry.space_group_name_H-M   'P 1'
#
loop_
_entity.id
_entity.type
_entity.pdbx_description
1 polymer ?
#
loop_
_entity_poly.entity_id
_entity_poly.type
_entity_poly.pdbx_seq_one_letter_code
_entity_poly.pdbx_strand_id
1 'polypeptide(L)'
;MAPTGPAYRTDWVWLNNSNVHIANHRDWFTTFTKIKSHIGSIYFGDRSIAEVHGIGDVELDVKVRDGRTGPRSHRKIILKDVLYTPSGTCNIVGNPILQDYNLSNDNPAYRYMLYDKETGAPAGIFDDAHLSRLRLVGLNATESSLRPDGIYMINAVWSDEERAKWLSRPKGDAQSQNHSLSSLSDQEKAWLKKHYGNEWKFLASYGLKLTDDEERAEGRAILRGLMEDELAMEVDPEEDDNESGSEENDFLADLEADPASHVADYQFPEKELDWVEKNYRHTGNFMRMMGLKPWDEEDCKEAVQIARSMRE
;
A
#
# COMPACT_ATOMS: atom_id res chain seq x y z
N MET A 1 -19.95 -11.99 0.83
CA MET A 1 -20.71 -12.31 2.06
C MET A 1 -19.80 -11.93 3.21
N ALA A 2 -20.30 -11.23 4.24
CA ALA A 2 -19.49 -10.81 5.39
C ALA A 2 -18.69 -12.00 5.98
N PRO A 3 -17.48 -11.75 6.51
CA PRO A 3 -16.64 -12.80 7.08
C PRO A 3 -17.34 -13.50 8.24
N THR A 4 -16.81 -14.65 8.64
CA THR A 4 -17.26 -15.38 9.83
C THR A 4 -16.12 -15.52 10.84
N GLY A 5 -16.46 -15.88 12.09
CA GLY A 5 -15.45 -16.16 13.12
C GLY A 5 -14.63 -14.92 13.52
N PRO A 6 -13.31 -15.05 13.78
CA PRO A 6 -12.47 -13.96 14.25
C PRO A 6 -12.43 -12.73 13.33
N ALA A 7 -12.50 -12.92 12.01
CA ALA A 7 -12.50 -11.83 11.03
C ALA A 7 -13.75 -10.95 11.12
N TYR A 8 -14.92 -11.54 11.47
CA TYR A 8 -16.14 -10.78 11.73
C TYR A 8 -16.06 -9.98 13.05
N ARG A 9 -15.26 -10.47 14.00
CA ARG A 9 -15.07 -9.84 15.32
C ARG A 9 -14.06 -8.69 15.31
N THR A 10 -13.45 -8.39 14.16
CA THR A 10 -12.65 -7.18 14.02
C THR A 10 -13.54 -5.96 14.10
N ASP A 11 -13.23 -5.06 15.03
CA ASP A 11 -14.02 -3.87 15.29
C ASP A 11 -14.01 -2.91 14.08
N TRP A 12 -15.15 -2.27 13.84
CA TRP A 12 -15.30 -1.14 12.94
C TRP A 12 -15.32 0.14 13.77
N VAL A 13 -14.28 0.95 13.65
CA VAL A 13 -14.10 2.14 14.49
C VAL A 13 -14.30 3.39 13.66
N TRP A 14 -15.19 4.29 14.12
CA TRP A 14 -15.32 5.61 13.51
C TRP A 14 -14.24 6.57 14.00
N LEU A 15 -13.54 7.16 13.03
CA LEU A 15 -12.40 8.04 13.26
C LEU A 15 -12.58 9.31 12.43
N ASN A 16 -12.82 10.43 13.12
CA ASN A 16 -13.05 11.75 12.53
C ASN A 16 -11.83 12.34 11.80
N ASN A 17 -10.65 11.76 12.02
CA ASN A 17 -9.38 12.14 11.41
C ASN A 17 -9.01 11.23 10.21
N SER A 18 -9.92 10.37 9.78
CA SER A 18 -9.74 9.48 8.61
C SER A 18 -10.60 9.96 7.46
N ASN A 19 -10.00 10.14 6.28
CA ASN A 19 -10.72 10.63 5.11
C ASN A 19 -11.30 9.49 4.25
N VAL A 20 -11.06 8.23 4.60
CA VAL A 20 -11.44 7.02 3.84
C VAL A 20 -11.91 5.90 4.78
N HIS A 21 -12.65 4.93 4.24
CA HIS A 21 -13.02 3.70 4.94
C HIS A 21 -11.98 2.61 4.68
N ILE A 22 -11.64 1.81 5.69
CA ILE A 22 -10.70 0.68 5.56
C ILE A 22 -11.34 -0.60 6.09
N ALA A 23 -11.13 -1.71 5.38
CA ALA A 23 -11.38 -3.05 5.86
C ALA A 23 -10.12 -3.92 5.77
N ASN A 24 -9.88 -4.77 6.77
CA ASN A 24 -8.69 -5.62 6.83
C ASN A 24 -8.91 -7.06 6.34
N HIS A 25 -10.15 -7.44 6.03
CA HIS A 25 -10.46 -8.75 5.45
C HIS A 25 -11.21 -8.59 4.13
N ARG A 26 -10.79 -9.37 3.13
CA ARG A 26 -11.37 -9.37 1.79
C ARG A 26 -12.84 -9.79 1.75
N ASP A 27 -13.29 -10.59 2.70
CA ASP A 27 -14.66 -11.12 2.74
C ASP A 27 -15.71 -10.05 3.09
N TRP A 28 -15.31 -8.91 3.65
CA TRP A 28 -16.24 -7.80 3.93
C TRP A 28 -16.88 -7.21 2.66
N PHE A 29 -16.18 -7.33 1.53
CA PHE A 29 -16.51 -6.66 0.30
C PHE A 29 -17.64 -7.36 -0.47
N THR A 30 -18.69 -6.60 -0.81
CA THR A 30 -19.75 -7.03 -1.72
C THR A 30 -19.37 -6.78 -3.17
N THR A 31 -18.66 -5.68 -3.44
CA THR A 31 -17.98 -5.39 -4.71
C THR A 31 -16.47 -5.29 -4.44
N PHE A 32 -15.63 -5.70 -5.38
CA PHE A 32 -14.19 -5.62 -5.16
C PHE A 32 -13.41 -5.54 -6.47
N THR A 33 -12.58 -4.51 -6.56
CA THR A 33 -11.62 -4.29 -7.63
C THR A 33 -10.23 -4.31 -7.04
N LYS A 34 -9.35 -5.17 -7.57
CA LYS A 34 -7.93 -5.17 -7.17
C LYS A 34 -7.30 -3.86 -7.64
N ILE A 35 -6.63 -3.17 -6.73
CA ILE A 35 -5.84 -1.98 -7.03
C ILE A 35 -4.50 -2.09 -6.29
N LYS A 36 -3.49 -1.40 -6.79
CA LYS A 36 -2.20 -1.22 -6.09
C LYS A 36 -2.11 0.25 -5.69
N SER A 37 -2.42 0.53 -4.44
CA SER A 37 -2.45 1.88 -3.88
C SER A 37 -1.86 1.86 -2.48
N HIS A 38 -1.86 3.00 -1.81
CA HIS A 38 -1.36 3.11 -0.45
C HIS A 38 -2.11 4.19 0.33
N ILE A 39 -2.11 4.07 1.65
CA ILE A 39 -2.63 5.05 2.59
C ILE A 39 -1.55 5.49 3.56
N GLY A 40 -1.64 6.74 4.02
CA GLY A 40 -0.78 7.31 5.05
C GLY A 40 -1.47 7.50 6.40
N SER A 41 -0.72 8.02 7.36
CA SER A 41 -1.20 8.44 8.69
C SER A 41 -0.91 9.92 8.93
N ILE A 42 -1.82 10.64 9.58
CA ILE A 42 -1.57 12.04 9.97
C ILE A 42 -0.58 12.16 11.12
N TYR A 43 -0.36 11.07 11.88
CA TYR A 43 0.52 11.07 13.04
C TYR A 43 1.98 10.83 12.66
N PHE A 44 2.20 10.11 11.55
CA PHE A 44 3.52 9.64 11.15
C PHE A 44 3.93 10.08 9.73
N GLY A 45 3.06 10.79 9.01
CA GLY A 45 3.30 11.26 7.64
C GLY A 45 3.66 10.12 6.70
N ASP A 46 4.61 10.35 5.80
CA ASP A 46 5.08 9.38 4.80
C ASP A 46 5.90 8.24 5.40
N ARG A 47 6.17 8.25 6.71
CA ARG A 47 6.87 7.15 7.39
C ARG A 47 5.95 5.97 7.73
N SER A 48 4.64 6.14 7.62
CA SER A 48 3.64 5.10 7.89
C SER A 48 2.73 4.93 6.69
N ILE A 49 3.24 4.24 5.68
CA ILE A 49 2.49 3.89 4.47
C ILE A 49 1.98 2.46 4.63
N ALA A 50 0.66 2.26 4.55
CA ALA A 50 0.06 0.93 4.49
C ALA A 50 -0.44 0.64 3.09
N GLU A 51 -0.13 -0.57 2.61
CA GLU A 51 -0.50 -1.02 1.27
C GLU A 51 -2.01 -1.26 1.14
N VAL A 52 -2.55 -0.89 -0.02
CA VAL A 52 -3.94 -1.14 -0.39
C VAL A 52 -3.95 -2.11 -1.55
N HIS A 53 -4.66 -3.22 -1.37
CA HIS A 53 -4.72 -4.31 -2.35
C HIS A 53 -6.05 -4.35 -3.12
N GLY A 54 -7.00 -3.48 -2.77
CA GLY A 54 -8.29 -3.43 -3.43
C GLY A 54 -9.20 -2.32 -2.91
N ILE A 55 -10.28 -2.09 -3.66
CA ILE A 55 -11.33 -1.12 -3.34
C ILE A 55 -12.68 -1.73 -3.64
N GLY A 56 -13.70 -1.38 -2.86
CA GLY A 56 -15.08 -1.72 -3.17
C GLY A 56 -16.04 -1.38 -2.05
N ASP A 57 -17.25 -1.91 -2.15
CA ASP A 57 -18.33 -1.59 -1.23
C ASP A 57 -18.44 -2.64 -0.13
N VAL A 58 -18.81 -2.22 1.07
CA VAL A 58 -19.01 -3.08 2.23
C VAL A 58 -20.40 -2.85 2.78
N GLU A 59 -21.14 -3.94 2.99
CA GLU A 59 -22.46 -3.91 3.60
C GLU A 59 -22.38 -4.41 5.05
N LEU A 60 -22.80 -3.56 5.98
CA LEU A 60 -22.74 -3.80 7.41
C LEU A 60 -24.15 -3.90 8.00
N ASP A 61 -24.45 -5.04 8.61
CA ASP A 61 -25.62 -5.20 9.48
C ASP A 61 -25.31 -4.62 10.86
N VAL A 62 -25.90 -3.46 11.18
CA VAL A 62 -25.65 -2.69 12.39
C VAL A 62 -26.84 -2.71 13.34
N LYS A 63 -26.57 -2.60 14.64
CA LYS A 63 -27.59 -2.38 15.67
C LYS A 63 -28.00 -0.91 15.68
N VAL A 64 -29.28 -0.68 15.93
CA VAL A 64 -29.87 0.66 16.12
C VAL A 64 -30.25 0.90 17.57
N ARG A 65 -30.47 -0.16 18.34
CA ARG A 65 -30.78 -0.11 19.77
C ARG A 65 -30.24 -1.36 20.46
N ASP A 66 -29.67 -1.21 21.64
CA ASP A 66 -29.29 -2.35 22.47
C ASP A 66 -30.51 -3.01 23.14
N GLY A 67 -30.38 -4.31 23.43
CA GLY A 67 -31.38 -5.09 24.18
C GLY A 67 -32.68 -5.42 23.44
N ARG A 68 -32.85 -5.03 22.17
CA ARG A 68 -34.02 -5.40 21.35
C ARG A 68 -33.64 -6.34 20.21
N THR A 69 -34.42 -7.40 20.04
CA THR A 69 -34.31 -8.36 18.94
C THR A 69 -35.50 -8.20 17.99
N GLY A 70 -35.26 -8.02 16.70
CA GLY A 70 -36.29 -8.02 15.64
C GLY A 70 -35.94 -7.12 14.45
N PRO A 71 -36.73 -7.12 13.36
CA PRO A 71 -36.41 -6.43 12.09
C PRO A 71 -36.23 -4.90 12.21
N ARG A 72 -36.71 -4.29 13.31
CA ARG A 72 -36.57 -2.86 13.60
C ARG A 72 -35.38 -2.53 14.51
N SER A 73 -34.67 -3.52 15.02
CA SER A 73 -33.50 -3.32 15.90
C SER A 73 -32.17 -3.30 15.16
N HIS A 74 -32.18 -3.65 13.87
CA HIS A 74 -31.01 -3.58 13.00
C HIS A 74 -31.29 -2.85 11.68
N ARG A 75 -30.23 -2.34 11.07
CA ARG A 75 -30.21 -1.66 9.77
C ARG A 75 -28.99 -2.10 8.99
N LYS A 76 -29.05 -1.88 7.68
CA LYS A 76 -27.93 -2.10 6.77
C LYS A 76 -27.34 -0.75 6.41
N ILE A 77 -26.03 -0.63 6.59
CA ILE A 77 -25.24 0.52 6.13
C ILE A 77 -24.34 0.02 5.01
N ILE A 78 -24.32 0.75 3.90
CA ILE A 78 -23.42 0.47 2.77
C ILE A 78 -22.33 1.53 2.82
N LEU A 79 -21.09 1.10 3.07
CA LEU A 79 -19.91 1.93 2.94
C LEU A 79 -19.40 1.79 1.50
N LYS A 80 -19.29 2.92 0.80
CA LYS A 80 -18.80 2.96 -0.58
C LYS A 80 -17.30 3.20 -0.61
N ASP A 81 -16.63 2.68 -1.63
CA ASP A 81 -15.21 2.96 -1.90
C ASP A 81 -14.30 2.69 -0.70
N VAL A 82 -14.56 1.59 0.00
CA VAL A 82 -13.75 1.08 1.11
C VAL A 82 -12.45 0.49 0.56
N LEU A 83 -11.32 0.76 1.20
CA LEU A 83 -10.03 0.19 0.80
C LEU A 83 -9.74 -1.08 1.59
N TYR A 84 -9.13 -2.05 0.91
CA TYR A 84 -8.68 -3.30 1.50
C TYR A 84 -7.20 -3.22 1.91
N THR A 85 -6.97 -3.24 3.22
CA THR A 85 -5.64 -3.13 3.83
C THR A 85 -5.48 -4.23 4.89
N PRO A 86 -4.90 -5.39 4.53
CA PRO A 86 -4.83 -6.57 5.42
C PRO A 86 -3.92 -6.36 6.63
N SER A 87 -2.99 -5.40 6.57
CA SER A 87 -2.14 -5.01 7.71
C SER A 87 -2.88 -4.21 8.78
N GLY A 88 -4.13 -3.82 8.53
CA GLY A 88 -4.95 -3.05 9.47
C GLY A 88 -5.29 -3.81 10.76
N THR A 89 -5.04 -3.18 11.90
CA THR A 89 -5.35 -3.73 13.23
C THR A 89 -6.85 -3.77 13.53
N CYS A 90 -7.62 -2.85 12.95
CA CYS A 90 -9.08 -2.83 12.97
C CYS A 90 -9.62 -2.27 11.65
N ASN A 91 -10.93 -2.38 11.44
CA ASN A 91 -11.60 -1.71 10.34
C ASN A 91 -11.89 -0.25 10.71
N ILE A 92 -11.89 0.65 9.72
CA ILE A 92 -12.04 2.08 9.92
C ILE A 92 -13.28 2.58 9.18
N VAL A 93 -14.15 3.27 9.90
CA VAL A 93 -15.20 4.11 9.34
C VAL A 93 -14.71 5.56 9.32
N GLY A 94 -14.23 6.05 8.17
CA GLY A 94 -13.82 7.44 8.01
C GLY A 94 -14.98 8.43 7.85
N ASN A 95 -14.63 9.69 7.66
CA ASN A 95 -15.56 10.79 7.42
C ASN A 95 -16.51 10.66 6.23
N PRO A 96 -16.25 9.88 5.15
CA PRO A 96 -17.21 9.78 4.05
C PRO A 96 -18.60 9.26 4.50
N ILE A 97 -18.71 8.55 5.63
CA ILE A 97 -20.02 8.19 6.21
C ILE A 97 -20.90 9.41 6.51
N LEU A 98 -20.29 10.56 6.78
CA LEU A 98 -20.99 11.81 7.08
C LEU A 98 -21.59 12.46 5.84
N GLN A 99 -21.40 11.90 4.64
CA GLN A 99 -22.10 12.36 3.44
C GLN A 99 -23.58 11.95 3.52
N ASP A 100 -23.85 10.71 3.90
CA ASP A 100 -25.17 10.10 3.93
C ASP A 100 -25.83 10.13 5.33
N TYR A 101 -25.04 10.22 6.39
CA TYR A 101 -25.52 10.15 7.78
C TYR A 101 -25.10 11.34 8.64
N ASN A 102 -25.92 11.66 9.63
CA ASN A 102 -25.58 12.58 10.73
C ASN A 102 -25.17 11.80 11.97
N LEU A 103 -24.13 12.26 12.67
CA LEU A 103 -23.78 11.78 14.01
C LEU A 103 -24.35 12.73 15.06
N SER A 104 -25.00 12.17 16.07
CA SER A 104 -25.44 12.89 17.26
C SER A 104 -24.91 12.20 18.52
N ASN A 105 -24.53 13.00 19.51
CA ASN A 105 -24.12 12.58 20.86
C ASN A 105 -25.17 12.96 21.92
N ASP A 106 -26.40 13.26 21.51
CA ASP A 106 -27.45 13.74 22.43
C ASP A 106 -27.97 12.65 23.38
N ASN A 107 -27.76 11.38 23.02
CA ASN A 107 -28.22 10.25 23.81
C ASN A 107 -27.10 9.76 24.74
N PRO A 108 -27.24 9.88 26.07
CA PRO A 108 -26.19 9.49 27.02
C PRO A 108 -25.97 7.97 27.10
N ALA A 109 -26.85 7.15 26.51
CA ALA A 109 -26.69 5.70 26.50
C ALA A 109 -25.61 5.20 25.52
N TYR A 110 -25.24 6.02 24.54
CA TYR A 110 -24.29 5.66 23.48
C TYR A 110 -23.27 6.78 23.29
N ARG A 111 -22.09 6.46 22.76
CA ARG A 111 -21.09 7.49 22.45
C ARG A 111 -21.56 8.38 21.31
N TYR A 112 -22.07 7.75 20.25
CA TYR A 112 -22.75 8.42 19.15
C TYR A 112 -23.89 7.57 18.58
N MET A 113 -24.86 8.22 17.95
CA MET A 113 -25.90 7.60 17.13
C MET A 113 -25.84 8.15 15.70
N LEU A 114 -26.01 7.26 14.72
CA LEU A 114 -26.18 7.62 13.32
C LEU A 114 -27.66 7.82 13.01
N TYR A 115 -27.94 8.87 12.26
CA TYR A 115 -29.23 9.15 11.66
C TYR A 115 -29.07 9.30 10.17
N ASP A 116 -29.90 8.61 9.42
CA ASP A 116 -29.99 8.77 7.97
C ASP A 116 -30.42 10.22 7.64
N LYS A 117 -29.67 10.90 6.76
CA LYS A 117 -29.93 12.32 6.47
C LYS A 117 -31.21 12.55 5.69
N GLU A 118 -31.58 11.64 4.80
CA GLU A 118 -32.74 11.80 3.92
C GLU A 118 -34.03 11.56 4.70
N THR A 119 -34.05 10.54 5.54
CA THR A 119 -35.25 10.07 6.26
C THR A 119 -35.32 10.55 7.70
N GLY A 120 -34.19 10.96 8.29
CA GLY A 120 -34.06 11.25 9.72
C GLY A 120 -34.15 10.02 10.62
N ALA A 121 -34.20 8.81 10.05
CA ALA A 121 -34.37 7.58 10.82
C ALA A 121 -33.05 7.17 11.52
N PRO A 122 -33.11 6.59 12.73
CA PRO A 122 -31.94 6.01 13.37
C PRO A 122 -31.34 4.88 12.51
N ALA A 123 -30.05 4.98 12.20
CA ALA A 123 -29.33 4.10 11.28
C ALA A 123 -28.31 3.21 11.96
N GLY A 124 -27.76 3.61 13.11
CA GLY A 124 -26.74 2.82 13.82
C GLY A 124 -26.34 3.45 15.15
N ILE A 125 -25.61 2.71 15.98
CA ILE A 125 -25.09 3.18 17.27
C ILE A 125 -23.60 2.89 17.40
N PHE A 126 -22.90 3.77 18.10
CA PHE A 126 -21.51 3.61 18.50
C PHE A 126 -21.40 3.44 20.02
N ASP A 127 -20.70 2.39 20.46
CA ASP A 127 -20.32 2.25 21.86
C ASP A 127 -18.93 2.82 22.13
N ASP A 128 -18.63 2.95 23.43
CA ASP A 128 -17.31 3.36 23.91
C ASP A 128 -16.50 2.14 24.34
N ALA A 129 -15.88 1.47 23.38
CA ALA A 129 -15.01 0.32 23.58
C ALA A 129 -13.56 0.72 23.30
N HIS A 130 -13.04 1.68 24.08
CA HIS A 130 -11.75 2.38 23.90
C HIS A 130 -11.70 3.37 22.74
N LEU A 131 -12.33 3.05 21.61
CA LEU A 131 -12.59 3.96 20.51
C LEU A 131 -14.09 3.91 20.15
N SER A 132 -14.54 4.88 19.34
CA SER A 132 -15.93 4.97 18.88
C SER A 132 -16.26 3.80 17.94
N ARG A 133 -16.73 2.68 18.47
CA ARG A 133 -16.93 1.45 17.70
C ARG A 133 -18.38 1.28 17.24
N LEU A 134 -18.55 0.99 15.96
CA LEU A 134 -19.85 0.71 15.34
C LEU A 134 -20.36 -0.65 15.80
N ARG A 135 -21.58 -0.68 16.34
CA ARG A 135 -22.20 -1.93 16.81
C ARG A 135 -22.74 -2.76 15.66
N LEU A 136 -22.07 -3.86 15.33
CA LEU A 136 -22.59 -4.85 14.39
C LEU A 136 -23.58 -5.82 15.06
N VAL A 137 -24.49 -6.39 14.25
CA VAL A 137 -25.38 -7.47 14.68
C VAL A 137 -24.54 -8.71 15.01
N GLY A 138 -24.89 -9.44 16.07
CA GLY A 138 -24.16 -10.64 16.49
C GLY A 138 -22.86 -10.40 17.26
N LEU A 139 -22.35 -9.17 17.34
CA LEU A 139 -21.21 -8.84 18.21
C LEU A 139 -21.65 -8.51 19.64
N ASN A 140 -20.87 -9.02 20.59
CA ASN A 140 -21.04 -8.73 22.02
C ASN A 140 -20.61 -7.28 22.33
N ALA A 141 -21.22 -6.64 23.33
CA ALA A 141 -20.86 -5.28 23.76
C ALA A 141 -19.51 -5.24 24.48
N THR A 142 -19.16 -6.32 25.15
CA THR A 142 -18.00 -6.37 26.05
C THR A 142 -16.72 -6.88 25.39
N GLU A 143 -16.80 -7.43 24.17
CA GLU A 143 -15.65 -8.00 23.46
C GLU A 143 -15.21 -7.04 22.37
N SER A 144 -13.93 -6.68 22.34
CA SER A 144 -13.29 -5.83 21.33
C SER A 144 -12.07 -6.55 20.76
N SER A 145 -11.76 -6.33 19.49
CA SER A 145 -10.51 -6.80 18.89
C SER A 145 -9.30 -5.95 19.31
N LEU A 146 -9.54 -4.77 19.89
CA LEU A 146 -8.51 -3.89 20.44
C LEU A 146 -8.18 -4.30 21.87
N ARG A 147 -6.90 -4.19 22.22
CA ARG A 147 -6.38 -4.47 23.55
C ARG A 147 -6.79 -3.35 24.51
N PRO A 148 -7.35 -3.67 25.69
CA PRO A 148 -7.81 -2.66 26.64
C PRO A 148 -6.73 -1.71 27.17
N ASP A 149 -5.48 -2.15 27.19
CA ASP A 149 -4.29 -1.42 27.65
C ASP A 149 -3.49 -0.79 26.50
N GLY A 150 -3.95 -0.94 25.25
CA GLY A 150 -3.28 -0.43 24.07
C GLY A 150 -3.44 1.08 23.89
N ILE A 151 -2.34 1.78 23.60
CA ILE A 151 -2.38 3.15 23.10
C ILE A 151 -2.45 3.09 21.57
N TYR A 152 -3.55 3.62 21.01
CA TYR A 152 -3.84 3.55 19.58
C TYR A 152 -3.73 4.92 18.92
N MET A 153 -2.75 5.08 18.03
CA MET A 153 -2.66 6.20 17.08
C MET A 153 -3.06 5.71 15.69
N ILE A 154 -4.37 5.50 15.50
CA ILE A 154 -4.91 4.93 14.27
C ILE A 154 -5.62 6.04 13.50
N ASN A 155 -5.35 6.11 12.20
CA ASN A 155 -6.16 6.83 11.22
C ASN A 155 -5.82 6.32 9.81
N ALA A 156 -6.60 6.70 8.82
CA ALA A 156 -6.29 6.45 7.41
C ALA A 156 -6.46 7.71 6.57
N VAL A 157 -5.40 8.08 5.85
CA VAL A 157 -5.43 9.13 4.82
C VAL A 157 -5.12 8.51 3.47
N TRP A 158 -6.08 8.57 2.57
CA TRP A 158 -5.85 8.28 1.15
C TRP A 158 -5.67 9.61 0.43
N SER A 159 -4.54 9.81 -0.24
CA SER A 159 -4.20 11.09 -0.88
C SER A 159 -5.14 11.38 -2.05
N ASP A 160 -5.27 12.66 -2.40
CA ASP A 160 -6.11 13.06 -3.52
C ASP A 160 -5.53 12.59 -4.87
N GLU A 161 -4.21 12.45 -5.00
CA GLU A 161 -3.60 11.89 -6.21
C GLU A 161 -3.99 10.42 -6.41
N GLU A 162 -3.87 9.60 -5.36
CA GLU A 162 -4.23 8.18 -5.43
C GLU A 162 -5.75 8.01 -5.60
N ARG A 163 -6.56 8.83 -4.95
CA ARG A 163 -8.02 8.86 -5.19
C ARG A 163 -8.35 9.16 -6.63
N ALA A 164 -7.77 10.22 -7.20
CA ALA A 164 -8.03 10.63 -8.57
C ALA A 164 -7.66 9.52 -9.57
N LYS A 165 -6.54 8.84 -9.35
CA LYS A 165 -6.05 7.73 -10.18
C LYS A 165 -7.04 6.55 -10.26
N TRP A 166 -7.72 6.23 -9.16
CA TRP A 166 -8.58 5.05 -9.08
C TRP A 166 -10.08 5.35 -9.20
N LEU A 167 -10.55 6.52 -8.76
CA LEU A 167 -11.97 6.92 -8.84
C LEU A 167 -12.37 7.54 -10.18
N SER A 168 -11.41 8.08 -10.95
CA SER A 168 -11.66 8.57 -12.32
C SER A 168 -11.85 7.45 -13.34
N ARG A 169 -11.51 6.21 -12.99
CA ARG A 169 -11.79 5.04 -13.83
C ARG A 169 -13.28 4.77 -13.80
N PRO A 170 -13.96 4.64 -14.95
CA PRO A 170 -15.39 4.39 -14.98
C PRO A 170 -15.74 3.12 -14.19
N LYS A 171 -16.63 3.25 -13.18
CA LYS A 171 -17.14 2.15 -12.35
C LYS A 171 -18.13 1.22 -13.09
N GLY A 172 -18.05 1.19 -14.41
CA GLY A 172 -18.85 0.34 -15.28
C GLY A 172 -17.90 -0.52 -16.06
N ASP A 173 -17.47 -1.64 -15.46
CA ASP A 173 -17.02 -2.86 -16.14
C ASP A 173 -16.55 -3.91 -15.11
N ALA A 174 -17.37 -4.20 -14.10
CA ALA A 174 -17.29 -5.46 -13.36
C ALA A 174 -17.63 -6.70 -14.23
N GLN A 175 -17.87 -6.48 -15.53
CA GLN A 175 -17.98 -7.51 -16.56
C GLN A 175 -17.02 -7.31 -17.76
N SER A 176 -16.23 -6.22 -17.81
CA SER A 176 -15.21 -6.05 -18.87
C SER A 176 -13.76 -6.06 -18.37
N GLN A 177 -13.53 -6.38 -17.09
CA GLN A 177 -12.33 -7.13 -16.71
C GLN A 177 -12.44 -8.65 -16.98
N ASN A 178 -13.50 -9.09 -17.68
CA ASN A 178 -13.55 -10.39 -18.37
C ASN A 178 -13.18 -10.29 -19.87
N HIS A 179 -12.73 -9.14 -20.37
CA HIS A 179 -12.18 -9.01 -21.73
C HIS A 179 -10.87 -8.19 -21.77
N SER A 180 -9.79 -8.79 -21.26
CA SER A 180 -8.50 -8.79 -21.98
C SER A 180 -7.71 -10.10 -21.83
N LEU A 181 -8.41 -11.20 -21.55
CA LEU A 181 -7.89 -12.55 -21.83
C LEU A 181 -8.55 -13.05 -23.10
N SER A 182 -8.41 -12.27 -24.18
CA SER A 182 -8.45 -12.85 -25.51
C SER A 182 -7.50 -14.04 -25.53
N SER A 183 -7.89 -15.10 -26.26
CA SER A 183 -7.01 -16.20 -26.62
C SER A 183 -5.60 -15.70 -26.90
N LEU A 184 -4.58 -16.48 -26.51
CA LEU A 184 -3.18 -16.14 -26.75
C LEU A 184 -3.02 -15.54 -28.16
N SER A 185 -2.51 -14.31 -28.24
CA SER A 185 -2.20 -13.66 -29.50
C SER A 185 -1.13 -14.48 -30.23
N ASP A 186 -0.99 -14.29 -31.54
CA ASP A 186 -0.01 -15.06 -32.30
C ASP A 186 1.43 -14.72 -31.86
N GLN A 187 1.66 -13.52 -31.33
CA GLN A 187 2.92 -13.12 -30.71
C GLN A 187 3.18 -13.85 -29.38
N GLU A 188 2.17 -13.93 -28.52
CA GLU A 188 2.25 -14.69 -27.26
C GLU A 188 2.49 -16.20 -27.52
N LYS A 189 1.83 -16.77 -28.53
CA LYS A 189 2.05 -18.16 -28.96
C LYS A 189 3.46 -18.38 -29.51
N ALA A 190 3.97 -17.43 -30.31
CA ALA A 190 5.32 -17.51 -30.86
C ALA A 190 6.38 -17.44 -29.76
N TRP A 191 6.20 -16.53 -28.80
CA TRP A 191 7.09 -16.39 -27.65
C TRP A 191 7.06 -17.64 -26.76
N LEU A 192 5.86 -18.15 -26.42
CA LEU A 192 5.72 -19.41 -25.69
C LEU A 192 6.40 -20.58 -26.41
N LYS A 193 6.28 -20.65 -27.74
CA LYS A 193 6.95 -21.68 -28.54
C LYS A 193 8.48 -21.55 -28.53
N LYS A 194 9.00 -20.32 -28.55
CA LYS A 194 10.44 -20.01 -28.50
C LYS A 194 11.05 -20.39 -27.14
N HIS A 195 10.41 -20.04 -26.02
CA HIS A 195 11.00 -20.18 -24.68
C HIS A 195 10.58 -21.45 -23.92
N TYR A 196 9.34 -21.93 -24.12
CA TYR A 196 8.76 -23.05 -23.35
C TYR A 196 8.22 -24.19 -24.24
N GLY A 197 8.20 -24.00 -25.55
CA GLY A 197 7.69 -24.95 -26.55
C GLY A 197 6.17 -24.92 -26.73
N ASN A 198 5.39 -24.93 -25.64
CA ASN A 198 3.94 -24.77 -25.68
C ASN A 198 3.37 -24.28 -24.33
N GLU A 199 2.11 -23.83 -24.36
CA GLU A 199 1.39 -23.30 -23.18
C GLU A 199 1.34 -24.29 -22.01
N TRP A 200 1.15 -25.58 -22.29
CA TRP A 200 1.09 -26.61 -21.24
C TRP A 200 2.41 -26.72 -20.46
N LYS A 201 3.56 -26.74 -21.16
CA LYS A 201 4.88 -26.81 -20.53
C LYS A 201 5.18 -25.56 -19.72
N PHE A 202 4.77 -24.40 -20.21
CA PHE A 202 4.87 -23.14 -19.50
C PHE A 202 4.04 -23.15 -18.21
N LEU A 203 2.75 -23.49 -18.27
CA LEU A 203 1.93 -23.54 -17.05
C LEU A 203 2.46 -24.57 -16.04
N ALA A 204 2.91 -25.72 -16.53
CA ALA A 204 3.50 -26.75 -15.68
C ALA A 204 4.78 -26.28 -14.97
N SER A 205 5.62 -25.43 -15.59
CA SER A 205 6.83 -24.91 -14.93
C SER A 205 6.53 -23.97 -13.77
N TYR A 206 5.35 -23.34 -13.77
CA TYR A 206 4.87 -22.48 -12.69
C TYR A 206 3.87 -23.18 -11.75
N GLY A 207 3.67 -24.50 -11.91
CA GLY A 207 2.75 -25.28 -11.07
C GLY A 207 1.26 -25.02 -11.34
N LEU A 208 0.93 -24.40 -12.47
CA LEU A 208 -0.42 -24.01 -12.88
C LEU A 208 -1.07 -25.08 -13.76
N LYS A 209 -2.39 -25.25 -13.66
CA LYS A 209 -3.17 -26.23 -14.44
C LYS A 209 -3.80 -25.58 -15.66
N LEU A 210 -3.60 -26.22 -16.82
CA LEU A 210 -4.22 -25.81 -18.08
C LEU A 210 -5.76 -25.96 -18.08
N THR A 211 -6.29 -26.89 -17.28
CA THR A 211 -7.73 -27.19 -17.21
C THR A 211 -8.51 -26.25 -16.29
N ASP A 212 -7.83 -25.42 -15.53
CA ASP A 212 -8.42 -24.43 -14.63
C ASP A 212 -8.31 -23.05 -15.29
N ASP A 213 -9.44 -22.41 -15.57
CA ASP A 213 -9.47 -21.15 -16.31
C ASP A 213 -8.88 -19.97 -15.52
N GLU A 214 -8.90 -20.03 -14.17
CA GLU A 214 -8.30 -19.03 -13.30
C GLU A 214 -6.78 -19.19 -13.24
N GLU A 215 -6.27 -20.41 -13.04
CA GLU A 215 -4.82 -20.68 -13.06
C GLU A 215 -4.22 -20.46 -14.46
N ARG A 216 -5.00 -20.71 -15.52
CA ARG A 216 -4.59 -20.40 -16.89
C ARG A 216 -4.57 -18.89 -17.15
N ALA A 217 -5.45 -18.12 -16.52
CA ALA A 217 -5.42 -16.66 -16.56
C ALA A 217 -4.20 -16.09 -15.83
N GLU A 218 -3.88 -16.65 -14.67
CA GLU A 218 -2.67 -16.33 -13.91
C GLU A 218 -1.41 -16.60 -14.73
N GLY A 219 -1.34 -17.75 -15.40
CA GLY A 219 -0.23 -18.07 -16.30
C GLY A 219 -0.08 -17.06 -17.44
N ARG A 220 -1.18 -16.58 -18.04
CA ARG A 220 -1.11 -15.54 -19.08
C ARG A 220 -0.62 -14.20 -18.54
N ALA A 221 -0.93 -13.86 -17.28
CA ALA A 221 -0.38 -12.66 -16.65
C ALA A 221 1.14 -12.77 -16.44
N ILE A 222 1.61 -13.94 -15.98
CA ILE A 222 3.04 -14.22 -15.84
C ILE A 222 3.75 -14.13 -17.20
N LEU A 223 3.16 -14.74 -18.25
CA LEU A 223 3.69 -14.70 -19.62
C LEU A 223 3.89 -13.26 -20.12
N ARG A 224 2.88 -12.40 -19.94
CA ARG A 224 2.96 -11.00 -20.40
C ARG A 224 4.01 -10.21 -19.64
N GLY A 225 4.15 -10.41 -18.33
CA GLY A 225 5.22 -9.79 -17.55
C GLY A 225 6.60 -10.18 -18.07
N LEU A 226 6.82 -11.47 -18.36
CA LEU A 226 8.09 -11.95 -18.92
C LEU A 226 8.39 -11.38 -20.32
N MET A 227 7.35 -11.24 -21.15
CA MET A 227 7.49 -10.63 -22.48
C MET A 227 7.77 -9.13 -22.41
N GLU A 228 7.15 -8.40 -21.48
CA GLU A 228 7.40 -6.98 -21.25
C GLU A 228 8.82 -6.74 -20.72
N ASP A 229 9.32 -7.60 -19.82
CA ASP A 229 10.70 -7.53 -19.32
C ASP A 229 11.74 -7.81 -20.42
N GLU A 230 11.51 -8.79 -21.31
CA GLU A 230 12.40 -9.05 -22.46
C GLU A 230 12.37 -7.90 -23.47
N LEU A 231 11.19 -7.31 -23.73
CA LEU A 231 11.06 -6.15 -24.62
C LEU A 231 11.72 -4.89 -24.04
N ALA A 232 11.63 -4.69 -22.72
CA ALA A 232 12.28 -3.58 -22.02
C ALA A 232 13.82 -3.71 -22.00
N MET A 233 14.35 -4.93 -22.13
CA MET A 233 15.79 -5.17 -22.32
C MET A 233 16.24 -5.08 -23.79
N GLU A 234 15.31 -5.13 -24.76
CA GLU A 234 15.64 -5.06 -26.21
C GLU A 234 15.57 -3.63 -26.80
N VAL A 235 15.19 -2.60 -26.02
CA VAL A 235 15.23 -1.19 -26.45
C VAL A 235 16.45 -0.48 -25.86
N ASP A 236 17.58 -0.63 -26.54
CA ASP A 236 18.50 0.49 -26.78
C ASP A 236 19.00 0.40 -28.22
N PRO A 237 18.42 1.22 -29.10
CA PRO A 237 19.29 1.97 -29.99
C PRO A 237 18.87 3.44 -30.15
N GLU A 238 19.85 4.29 -29.85
CA GLU A 238 20.17 5.60 -30.44
C GLU A 238 19.58 6.87 -29.81
N GLU A 239 20.43 7.48 -28.98
CA GLU A 239 20.98 8.84 -29.11
C GLU A 239 20.07 9.93 -29.71
N ASP A 240 19.65 10.88 -28.85
CA ASP A 240 19.76 12.30 -29.20
C ASP A 240 20.12 13.11 -27.96
N ASP A 241 21.22 13.84 -28.09
CA ASP A 241 21.93 14.59 -27.06
C ASP A 241 21.11 15.79 -26.54
N ASN A 242 20.98 15.90 -25.21
CA ASN A 242 21.14 17.17 -24.49
C ASN A 242 21.18 16.97 -22.96
N GLU A 243 22.39 16.66 -22.49
CA GLU A 243 23.10 17.34 -21.40
C GLU A 243 22.30 17.74 -20.13
N SER A 244 22.23 16.83 -19.14
CA SER A 244 22.40 17.14 -17.70
C SER A 244 22.16 15.89 -16.82
N GLY A 245 23.21 15.38 -16.15
CA GLY A 245 23.06 14.61 -14.89
C GLY A 245 23.78 13.26 -14.80
N SER A 246 25.07 13.19 -15.10
CA SER A 246 25.94 12.00 -15.06
C SER A 246 26.33 11.50 -13.64
N GLU A 247 25.70 11.98 -12.57
CA GLU A 247 26.15 11.71 -11.18
C GLU A 247 25.44 10.50 -10.55
N GLU A 248 24.15 10.27 -10.83
CA GLU A 248 23.39 9.17 -10.19
C GLU A 248 23.85 7.78 -10.65
N ASN A 249 24.30 7.67 -11.90
CA ASN A 249 24.82 6.41 -12.45
C ASN A 249 26.23 6.07 -11.93
N ASP A 250 27.06 7.07 -11.61
CA ASP A 250 28.42 6.83 -11.10
C ASP A 250 28.38 6.42 -9.61
N PHE A 251 27.49 7.02 -8.81
CA PHE A 251 27.30 6.67 -7.40
C PHE A 251 26.82 5.22 -7.20
N LEU A 252 25.83 4.77 -7.97
CA LEU A 252 25.33 3.39 -7.91
C LEU A 252 26.40 2.38 -8.37
N ALA A 253 27.13 2.69 -9.44
CA ALA A 253 28.22 1.87 -9.93
C ALA A 253 29.36 1.74 -8.89
N ASP A 254 29.68 2.83 -8.18
CA ASP A 254 30.70 2.84 -7.14
C ASP A 254 30.27 2.08 -5.89
N LEU A 255 28.99 2.14 -5.52
CA LEU A 255 28.45 1.36 -4.41
C LEU A 255 28.38 -0.14 -4.72
N GLU A 256 28.07 -0.51 -5.97
CA GLU A 256 28.10 -1.90 -6.43
C GLU A 256 29.52 -2.47 -6.47
N ALA A 257 30.50 -1.67 -6.90
CA ALA A 257 31.90 -2.09 -6.96
C ALA A 257 32.55 -2.12 -5.57
N ASP A 258 32.22 -1.17 -4.70
CA ASP A 258 32.76 -1.06 -3.35
C ASP A 258 31.71 -0.50 -2.38
N PRO A 259 31.10 -1.34 -1.54
CA PRO A 259 30.12 -0.89 -0.55
C PRO A 259 30.65 0.15 0.45
N ALA A 260 31.97 0.33 0.54
CA ALA A 260 32.62 1.34 1.39
C ALA A 260 32.96 2.65 0.65
N SER A 261 32.53 2.82 -0.61
CA SER A 261 32.95 3.91 -1.50
C SER A 261 32.65 5.31 -0.96
N HIS A 262 31.45 5.51 -0.41
CA HIS A 262 30.92 6.80 0.05
C HIS A 262 30.67 6.87 1.56
N VAL A 263 31.19 5.89 2.32
CA VAL A 263 30.90 5.78 3.76
C VAL A 263 31.44 6.98 4.54
N ALA A 264 32.55 7.59 4.11
CA ALA A 264 33.18 8.69 4.82
C ALA A 264 32.72 10.09 4.36
N ASP A 265 31.88 10.20 3.33
CA ASP A 265 31.53 11.48 2.69
C ASP A 265 30.96 12.50 3.69
N TYR A 266 30.16 12.05 4.65
CA TYR A 266 29.56 12.91 5.68
C TYR A 266 30.58 13.57 6.63
N GLN A 267 31.82 13.08 6.67
CA GLN A 267 32.90 13.64 7.51
C GLN A 267 33.79 14.62 6.76
N PHE A 268 33.73 14.64 5.43
CA PHE A 268 34.53 15.52 4.60
C PHE A 268 33.77 16.84 4.37
N PRO A 269 34.39 18.00 4.63
CA PRO A 269 33.82 19.26 4.19
C PRO A 269 33.84 19.34 2.65
N GLU A 270 32.86 20.03 2.07
CA GLU A 270 32.59 20.12 0.62
C GLU A 270 33.85 20.33 -0.23
N LYS A 271 34.73 21.27 0.17
CA LYS A 271 35.95 21.57 -0.60
C LYS A 271 37.00 20.47 -0.58
N GLU A 272 37.02 19.65 0.46
CA GLU A 272 37.89 18.47 0.53
C GLU A 272 37.25 17.30 -0.22
N LEU A 273 35.91 17.16 -0.14
CA LEU A 273 35.15 16.15 -0.89
C LEU A 273 35.32 16.33 -2.40
N ASP A 274 35.09 17.53 -2.95
CA ASP A 274 35.24 17.83 -4.38
C ASP A 274 36.64 17.48 -4.90
N TRP A 275 37.66 17.77 -4.09
CA TRP A 275 39.04 17.45 -4.44
C TRP A 275 39.28 15.95 -4.41
N VAL A 276 38.74 15.23 -3.43
CA VAL A 276 38.84 13.77 -3.34
C VAL A 276 38.13 13.11 -4.51
N GLU A 277 36.90 13.51 -4.85
CA GLU A 277 36.15 12.96 -5.98
C GLU A 277 36.90 13.18 -7.29
N LYS A 278 37.44 14.39 -7.49
CA LYS A 278 38.21 14.71 -8.69
C LYS A 278 39.51 13.91 -8.86
N ASN A 279 40.18 13.54 -7.78
CA ASN A 279 41.51 12.90 -7.85
C ASN A 279 41.50 11.39 -7.53
N TYR A 280 40.51 10.92 -6.78
CA TYR A 280 40.43 9.56 -6.25
C TYR A 280 39.06 8.90 -6.47
N ARG A 281 38.14 9.59 -7.16
CA ARG A 281 36.76 9.18 -7.46
C ARG A 281 35.79 9.24 -6.27
N HIS A 282 36.15 8.67 -5.13
CA HIS A 282 35.32 8.70 -3.92
C HIS A 282 36.17 8.56 -2.64
N THR A 283 35.61 8.93 -1.48
CA THR A 283 36.35 8.98 -0.21
C THR A 283 36.89 7.62 0.24
N GLY A 284 36.15 6.55 -0.01
CA GLY A 284 36.57 5.18 0.30
C GLY A 284 37.87 4.78 -0.40
N ASN A 285 38.05 5.18 -1.67
CA ASN A 285 39.26 4.86 -2.43
C ASN A 285 40.45 5.69 -1.93
N PHE A 286 40.23 6.98 -1.70
CA PHE A 286 41.25 7.88 -1.13
C PHE A 286 41.77 7.37 0.22
N MET A 287 40.86 7.06 1.15
CA MET A 287 41.23 6.57 2.48
C MET A 287 41.97 5.23 2.40
N ARG A 288 41.53 4.31 1.54
CA ARG A 288 42.21 3.03 1.34
C ARG A 288 43.62 3.20 0.77
N MET A 289 43.83 4.15 -0.16
CA MET A 289 45.17 4.49 -0.67
C MET A 289 46.10 5.05 0.42
N MET A 290 45.55 5.76 1.41
CA MET A 290 46.28 6.27 2.56
C MET A 290 46.43 5.25 3.70
N GLY A 291 45.90 4.04 3.55
CA GLY A 291 45.92 3.00 4.59
C GLY A 291 44.93 3.23 5.74
N LEU A 292 43.93 4.09 5.53
CA LEU A 292 42.92 4.52 6.48
C LEU A 292 41.58 3.81 6.24
N LYS A 293 40.76 3.68 7.29
CA LYS A 293 39.47 2.97 7.23
C LYS A 293 38.28 3.94 7.10
N PRO A 294 37.46 3.85 6.03
CA PRO A 294 36.32 4.75 5.81
C PRO A 294 35.22 4.72 6.88
N TRP A 295 35.18 3.70 7.72
CA TRP A 295 34.20 3.51 8.79
C TRP A 295 34.76 3.82 10.19
N ASP A 296 36.03 4.23 10.31
CA ASP A 296 36.64 4.62 11.57
C ASP A 296 36.71 6.15 11.68
N GLU A 297 36.16 6.72 12.75
CA GLU A 297 36.00 8.17 12.88
C GLU A 297 37.33 8.92 13.05
N GLU A 298 38.33 8.30 13.67
CA GLU A 298 39.64 8.93 13.84
C GLU A 298 40.43 8.88 12.53
N ASP A 299 40.36 7.76 11.80
CA ASP A 299 40.93 7.64 10.46
C ASP A 299 40.28 8.62 9.48
N CYS A 300 38.96 8.88 9.57
CA CYS A 300 38.28 9.89 8.76
C CYS A 300 38.79 11.31 9.05
N LYS A 301 39.00 11.67 10.33
CA LYS A 301 39.57 12.97 10.71
C LYS A 301 40.99 13.13 10.18
N GLU A 302 41.80 12.08 10.26
CA GLU A 302 43.15 12.05 9.69
C GLU A 302 43.10 12.21 8.16
N ALA A 303 42.19 11.50 7.49
CA ALA A 303 42.01 11.60 6.05
C ALA A 303 41.64 13.03 5.59
N VAL A 304 40.78 13.74 6.32
CA VAL A 304 40.47 15.15 6.03
C VAL A 304 41.71 16.05 6.18
N GLN A 305 42.57 15.79 7.16
CA GLN A 305 43.82 16.53 7.32
C GLN A 305 44.78 16.27 6.16
N ILE A 306 44.91 15.01 5.74
CA ILE A 306 45.74 14.63 4.58
C ILE A 306 45.20 15.28 3.30
N ALA A 307 43.89 15.22 3.05
CA ALA A 307 43.26 15.84 1.89
C ALA A 307 43.50 17.35 1.86
N ARG A 308 43.45 18.02 3.02
CA ARG A 308 43.79 19.45 3.14
C ARG A 308 45.25 19.72 2.78
N SER A 309 46.19 18.96 3.33
CA SER A 309 47.62 19.14 3.06
C SER A 309 48.01 18.80 1.61
N MET A 310 47.28 17.92 0.93
CA MET A 310 47.54 17.58 -0.48
C MET A 310 46.87 18.54 -1.47
N ARG A 311 45.93 19.37 -0.99
CA ARG A 311 45.27 20.41 -1.79
C ARG A 311 46.01 21.76 -1.75
N GLU A 312 46.73 22.06 -0.68
CA GLU A 312 47.59 23.26 -0.54
C GLU A 312 48.82 23.22 -1.46
#